data_AF-A0A924NC08-F1
#
_entry.id   AF-A0A924NC08-F1
#
_cell.length_a   1.000
_cell.length_b   1.000
_cell.length_c   1.000
_cell.angle_alpha   90.00
_cell.angle_beta   90.00
_cell.angle_gamma   90.00
#
_symmetry.space_group_name_H-M   'P 1'
#
loop_
_entity.id
_entity.type
_entity.pdbx_description
1 polymer ?
#
loop_
_entity_poly.entity_id
_entity_poly.type
_entity_poly.pdbx_seq_one_letter_code
_entity_poly.pdbx_strand_id
1 'polypeptide(L)'
;MADESIQPHITTLDYDGRRFNVSCRIVFDGIEYVGRLWFADETWDDVGLPDRGALPGRTREEALALARRLTPQDILLRYRRALAEKRRFVGLRRATDEILSKIRYLNQVAISMRAGLLDSDGAAAEIDLTERQLHDIIEKLRAFAGIEA
;
A
#
# COMPACT_ATOMS: atom_id res chain seq x y z
N MET A 1 -19.04 -0.93 -13.12
CA MET A 1 -17.72 -1.07 -13.78
C MET A 1 -16.79 -0.07 -13.13
N ALA A 2 -15.88 -0.54 -12.28
CA ALA A 2 -14.87 0.31 -11.65
C ALA A 2 -13.91 0.76 -12.75
N ASP A 3 -13.93 2.06 -13.02
CA ASP A 3 -13.07 2.72 -13.99
C ASP A 3 -11.61 2.35 -13.71
N GLU A 4 -10.92 1.83 -14.73
CA GLU A 4 -9.55 1.37 -14.64
C GLU A 4 -8.68 2.48 -14.06
N SER A 5 -7.79 2.05 -13.17
CA SER A 5 -6.88 2.83 -12.35
C SER A 5 -5.85 3.62 -13.16
N ILE A 6 -6.28 4.57 -13.97
CA ILE A 6 -5.38 5.56 -14.56
C ILE A 6 -4.91 6.45 -13.41
N GLN A 7 -3.63 6.32 -13.06
CA GLN A 7 -2.95 7.22 -12.15
C GLN A 7 -2.05 8.12 -13.02
N PRO A 8 -2.51 9.33 -13.42
CA PRO A 8 -1.71 10.19 -14.27
C PRO A 8 -0.36 10.50 -13.63
N HIS A 9 0.71 10.36 -14.41
CA HIS A 9 2.04 10.80 -14.02
C HIS A 9 2.03 12.32 -13.79
N ILE A 10 2.67 12.75 -12.71
CA ILE A 10 2.84 14.15 -12.33
C ILE A 10 4.28 14.58 -12.56
N THR A 11 5.24 13.87 -11.97
CA THR A 11 6.67 14.16 -12.08
C THR A 11 7.52 13.02 -11.51
N THR A 12 8.84 13.21 -11.44
CA THR A 12 9.76 12.34 -10.69
C THR A 12 10.37 13.08 -9.51
N LEU A 13 10.66 12.36 -8.43
CA LEU A 13 11.30 12.87 -7.22
C LEU A 13 12.60 12.11 -6.95
N ASP A 14 13.71 12.84 -6.82
CA ASP A 14 14.97 12.27 -6.33
C ASP A 14 15.10 12.48 -4.82
N TYR A 15 15.25 11.39 -4.08
CA TYR A 15 15.41 11.41 -2.63
C TYR A 15 16.33 10.29 -2.16
N ASP A 16 17.35 10.64 -1.37
CA ASP A 16 18.28 9.67 -0.75
C ASP A 16 18.93 8.71 -1.76
N GLY A 17 19.36 9.25 -2.90
CA GLY A 17 19.98 8.49 -3.99
C GLY A 17 19.02 7.60 -4.80
N ARG A 18 17.72 7.67 -4.54
CA ARG A 18 16.68 6.93 -5.26
C ARG A 18 15.76 7.86 -6.03
N ARG A 19 15.22 7.35 -7.14
CA ARG A 19 14.26 8.05 -7.98
C ARG A 19 12.88 7.43 -7.81
N PHE A 20 11.90 8.29 -7.57
CA PHE A 20 10.51 7.93 -7.37
C PHE A 20 9.65 8.52 -8.49
N ASN A 21 8.81 7.70 -9.10
CA ASN A 21 7.73 8.14 -9.96
C ASN A 21 6.57 8.67 -9.10
N VAL A 22 6.14 9.89 -9.37
CA VAL A 22 5.02 10.54 -8.68
C VAL A 22 3.82 10.57 -9.61
N SER A 23 2.76 9.86 -9.23
CA SER A 23 1.47 9.86 -9.92
C SER A 23 0.37 10.45 -9.03
N CYS A 24 -0.78 10.79 -9.60
CA CYS A 24 -1.96 11.22 -8.85
C CYS A 24 -3.08 10.20 -9.00
N ARG A 25 -3.54 9.62 -7.89
CA ARG A 25 -4.73 8.78 -7.87
C ARG A 25 -5.94 9.65 -7.53
N ILE A 26 -6.98 9.60 -8.37
CA ILE A 26 -8.19 10.41 -8.20
C ILE A 26 -9.38 9.48 -7.92
N VAL A 27 -10.15 9.79 -6.88
CA VAL A 27 -11.36 9.04 -6.50
C VAL A 27 -12.49 10.03 -6.23
N PHE A 28 -13.73 9.69 -6.57
CA PHE A 28 -14.90 10.47 -6.17
C PHE A 28 -15.40 9.99 -4.81
N ASP A 29 -15.54 10.90 -3.83
CA ASP A 29 -15.93 10.54 -2.46
C ASP A 29 -17.44 10.61 -2.17
N GLY A 30 -18.23 10.97 -3.18
CA GLY A 30 -19.68 11.21 -3.06
C GLY A 30 -20.05 12.69 -3.10
N ILE A 31 -19.08 13.60 -2.92
CA ILE A 31 -19.26 15.06 -2.93
C ILE A 31 -18.34 15.69 -3.99
N GLU A 32 -17.06 15.34 -4.00
CA GLU A 32 -16.05 15.90 -4.91
C GLU A 32 -15.04 14.84 -5.39
N TYR A 33 -14.23 15.21 -6.38
CA TYR A 33 -13.08 14.41 -6.79
C TYR A 33 -11.89 14.73 -5.90
N VAL A 34 -11.34 13.70 -5.27
CA VAL A 34 -10.19 13.80 -4.37
C VAL A 34 -8.98 13.15 -5.02
N GLY A 35 -8.01 13.97 -5.40
CA GLY A 35 -6.68 13.54 -5.83
C GLY A 35 -5.76 13.26 -4.63
N ARG A 36 -4.90 12.25 -4.75
CA ARG A 36 -3.80 11.97 -3.80
C ARG A 36 -2.56 11.58 -4.58
N LEU A 37 -1.41 12.13 -4.21
CA LEU A 37 -0.14 11.69 -4.82
C LEU A 37 0.20 10.26 -4.41
N TRP A 38 0.93 9.58 -5.27
CA TRP A 38 1.47 8.24 -5.06
C TRP A 38 2.95 8.23 -5.44
N PHE A 39 3.81 7.80 -4.54
CA PHE A 39 5.26 7.79 -4.72
C PHE A 39 5.75 6.35 -4.91
N ALA A 40 6.01 5.93 -6.14
CA ALA A 40 6.50 4.60 -6.46
C ALA A 40 8.02 4.64 -6.69
N ASP A 41 8.78 3.75 -6.06
CA ASP A 41 10.22 3.60 -6.32
C ASP A 41 10.39 3.04 -7.74
N GLU A 42 11.21 3.67 -8.60
CA GLU A 42 11.42 3.19 -9.98
C GLU A 42 12.16 1.84 -10.03
N THR A 43 12.87 1.48 -8.95
CA THR A 43 13.77 0.32 -8.93
C THR A 43 13.18 -0.90 -8.24
N TRP A 44 12.11 -0.75 -7.48
CA TRP A 44 11.52 -1.81 -6.66
C TRP A 44 10.05 -2.01 -7.03
N ASP A 45 9.61 -3.25 -7.08
CA ASP A 45 8.20 -3.66 -7.25
C ASP A 45 7.34 -3.36 -5.98
N ASP A 46 7.77 -2.41 -5.15
CA ASP A 46 7.06 -1.98 -3.95
C ASP A 46 5.76 -1.28 -4.35
N VAL A 47 4.72 -1.47 -3.55
CA VAL A 47 3.35 -0.98 -3.80
C VAL A 47 3.32 0.55 -3.92
N GLY A 48 4.37 1.28 -3.51
CA GLY A 48 4.43 2.73 -3.54
C GLY A 48 3.78 3.33 -2.30
N LEU A 49 4.11 4.60 -2.04
CA LEU A 49 3.72 5.30 -0.84
C LEU A 49 2.61 6.32 -1.15
N PRO A 50 1.39 6.15 -0.62
CA PRO A 50 0.35 7.16 -0.78
C PRO A 50 0.65 8.43 0.01
N ASP A 51 0.38 9.58 -0.60
CA ASP A 51 0.23 10.84 0.11
C ASP A 51 -1.08 10.87 0.91
N ARG A 52 -1.03 11.56 2.05
CA ARG A 52 -2.21 11.84 2.88
C ARG A 52 -2.86 13.18 2.53
N GLY A 53 -2.13 14.09 1.89
CA GLY A 53 -2.64 15.38 1.45
C GLY A 53 -3.62 15.26 0.29
N ALA A 54 -4.88 15.61 0.54
CA ALA A 54 -5.90 15.67 -0.50
C ALA A 54 -5.65 16.82 -1.48
N LEU A 55 -6.07 16.61 -2.73
CA LEU A 55 -6.13 17.59 -3.81
C LEU A 55 -7.58 17.61 -4.32
N PRO A 56 -8.47 18.37 -3.66
CA PRO A 56 -9.89 18.38 -3.98
C PRO A 56 -10.19 19.13 -5.28
N GLY A 57 -11.18 18.67 -6.04
CA GLY A 57 -11.66 19.31 -7.25
C GLY A 57 -13.10 18.91 -7.56
N ARG A 58 -13.88 19.83 -8.14
CA ARG A 58 -15.25 19.56 -8.58
C ARG A 58 -15.27 18.65 -9.81
N THR A 59 -14.15 18.59 -10.54
CA THR A 59 -13.89 17.67 -11.65
C THR A 59 -12.56 16.93 -11.44
N ARG A 60 -12.33 15.84 -12.19
CA ARG A 60 -11.05 15.11 -12.18
C ARG A 60 -9.91 16.02 -12.64
N GLU A 61 -10.17 16.85 -13.64
CA GLU A 61 -9.22 17.78 -14.24
C GLU A 61 -8.79 18.85 -13.24
N GLU A 62 -9.70 19.34 -12.40
CA GLU A 62 -9.37 20.30 -11.33
C GLU A 62 -8.43 19.69 -10.29
N ALA A 63 -8.76 18.48 -9.79
CA ALA A 63 -7.90 17.75 -8.85
C ALA A 63 -6.51 17.48 -9.45
N LEU A 64 -6.45 17.11 -10.74
CA LEU A 64 -5.21 16.89 -11.47
C LEU A 64 -4.42 18.18 -11.70
N ALA A 65 -5.10 19.29 -12.00
CA ALA A 65 -4.46 20.59 -12.17
C ALA A 65 -3.81 21.07 -10.88
N LEU A 66 -4.42 20.81 -9.71
CA LEU A 66 -3.79 21.07 -8.42
C LEU A 66 -2.53 20.24 -8.23
N ALA A 67 -2.55 18.95 -8.58
CA ALA A 67 -1.38 18.08 -8.51
C ALA A 67 -0.22 18.62 -9.37
N ARG A 68 -0.52 19.07 -10.60
CA ARG A 68 0.48 19.61 -11.55
C ARG A 68 1.04 20.97 -11.17
N ARG A 69 0.35 21.74 -10.32
CA ARG A 69 0.83 23.05 -9.81
C ARG A 69 1.81 22.92 -8.65
N LEU A 70 1.95 21.74 -8.06
CA LEU A 70 2.87 21.52 -6.95
C LEU A 70 4.31 21.74 -7.42
N THR A 71 5.06 22.50 -6.62
CA THR A 71 6.49 22.69 -6.87
C THR A 71 7.26 21.44 -6.44
N PRO A 72 8.50 21.26 -6.92
CA PRO A 72 9.36 20.18 -6.43
C PRO A 72 9.53 20.17 -4.90
N GLN A 73 9.53 21.35 -4.26
CA GLN A 73 9.62 21.47 -2.80
C GLN A 73 8.34 20.97 -2.10
N ASP A 74 7.15 21.26 -2.65
CA ASP A 74 5.89 20.76 -2.12
C ASP A 74 5.82 19.23 -2.17
N ILE A 75 6.27 18.67 -3.30
CA ILE A 75 6.30 17.22 -3.54
C ILE A 75 7.26 16.54 -2.56
N LEU A 76 8.47 17.09 -2.38
CA LEU A 76 9.44 16.59 -1.41
C LEU A 76 8.90 16.65 0.03
N LEU A 77 8.23 17.75 0.41
CA LEU A 77 7.64 17.89 1.74
C LEU A 77 6.52 16.86 1.98
N ARG A 78 5.63 16.68 1.00
CA ARG A 78 4.56 15.66 1.04
C ARG A 78 5.14 14.25 1.12
N TYR A 79 6.17 13.95 0.33
CA TYR A 79 6.89 12.68 0.40
C TYR A 79 7.50 12.45 1.78
N ARG A 80 8.21 13.43 2.35
CA ARG A 80 8.81 13.32 3.69
C ARG A 80 7.76 13.08 4.77
N ARG A 81 6.60 13.74 4.68
CA ARG A 81 5.47 13.50 5.61
C ARG A 81 4.93 12.09 5.45
N ALA A 82 4.67 11.65 4.22
CA ALA A 82 4.22 10.29 3.96
C ALA A 82 5.25 9.25 4.44
N LEU A 83 6.55 9.53 4.29
CA LEU A 83 7.64 8.67 4.72
C LEU A 83 7.77 8.62 6.25
N ALA A 84 7.68 9.77 6.92
CA ALA A 84 7.67 9.85 8.37
C ALA A 84 6.50 9.05 8.95
N GLU A 85 5.32 9.16 8.35
CA GLU A 85 4.15 8.36 8.74
C GLU A 85 4.33 6.86 8.40
N LYS A 86 4.97 6.54 7.26
CA LYS A 86 5.36 5.15 6.92
C LYS A 86 6.35 4.59 7.96
N ARG A 87 7.23 5.41 8.52
CA ARG A 87 8.18 5.05 9.58
C ARG A 87 7.53 4.93 10.96
N ARG A 88 6.52 5.75 11.26
CA ARG A 88 5.85 5.82 12.58
C ARG A 88 5.25 4.49 13.04
N PHE A 89 4.74 3.68 12.11
CA PHE A 89 4.07 2.41 12.39
C PHE A 89 4.75 1.20 11.73
N VAL A 90 6.09 1.19 11.68
CA VAL A 90 6.86 0.10 11.03
C VAL A 90 6.53 -1.28 11.61
N GLY A 91 6.40 -1.39 12.94
CA GLY A 91 6.04 -2.67 13.58
C GLY A 91 4.68 -3.20 13.14
N LEU A 92 3.66 -2.33 13.13
CA LEU A 92 2.31 -2.66 12.68
C LEU A 92 2.27 -3.04 11.19
N ARG A 93 3.00 -2.29 10.34
CA ARG A 93 3.07 -2.60 8.91
C ARG A 93 3.75 -3.93 8.64
N ARG A 94 4.90 -4.20 9.28
CA ARG A 94 5.61 -5.49 9.12
C ARG A 94 4.70 -6.66 9.49
N ALA A 95 3.97 -6.55 10.61
CA ALA A 95 3.01 -7.56 11.02
C ALA A 95 1.85 -7.72 10.02
N THR A 96 1.36 -6.61 9.44
CA THR A 96 0.30 -6.63 8.41
C THR A 96 0.78 -7.30 7.11
N ASP A 97 1.99 -6.98 6.65
CA ASP A 97 2.58 -7.59 5.45
C ASP A 97 2.79 -9.09 5.64
N GLU A 98 3.23 -9.51 6.83
CA GLU A 98 3.37 -10.92 7.19
C GLU A 98 2.00 -11.64 7.18
N ILE A 99 0.95 -11.04 7.77
CA ILE A 99 -0.42 -11.58 7.71
C ILE A 99 -0.90 -11.74 6.26
N LEU A 100 -0.71 -10.73 5.41
CA LEU A 100 -1.12 -10.79 4.00
C LEU A 100 -0.38 -11.90 3.24
N SER A 101 0.91 -12.08 3.52
CA SER A 101 1.70 -13.17 2.94
C SER A 101 1.13 -14.55 3.34
N LYS A 102 0.79 -14.74 4.62
CA LYS A 102 0.18 -16.00 5.12
C LYS A 102 -1.20 -16.26 4.50
N ILE A 103 -2.04 -15.23 4.35
CA ILE A 103 -3.34 -15.36 3.67
C ILE A 103 -3.16 -15.78 2.20
N ARG A 104 -2.20 -15.18 1.49
CA ARG A 104 -1.89 -15.60 0.10
C ARG A 104 -1.41 -17.04 0.04
N TYR A 105 -0.60 -17.47 1.01
CA TYR A 105 -0.15 -18.85 1.11
C TYR A 105 -1.33 -19.82 1.37
N LEU A 106 -2.24 -19.51 2.31
CA LEU A 106 -3.45 -20.31 2.53
C LEU A 106 -4.29 -20.45 1.26
N ASN A 107 -4.47 -19.36 0.51
CA ASN A 107 -5.16 -19.39 -0.77
C ASN A 107 -4.45 -20.32 -1.77
N GLN A 108 -3.12 -20.28 -1.83
CA GLN A 108 -2.33 -21.16 -2.69
C GLN A 108 -2.48 -22.62 -2.29
N VAL A 109 -2.44 -22.95 -1.00
CA VAL A 109 -2.65 -24.31 -0.49
C VAL A 109 -4.05 -24.82 -0.87
N ALA A 110 -5.09 -24.02 -0.68
CA ALA A 110 -6.46 -24.37 -1.05
C ALA A 110 -6.62 -24.61 -2.56
N ILE A 111 -5.97 -23.79 -3.40
CA ILE A 111 -5.96 -23.97 -4.86
C ILE A 111 -5.23 -25.25 -5.25
N SER A 112 -4.05 -25.51 -4.68
CA SER A 112 -3.25 -26.72 -4.94
C SER A 112 -3.99 -28.00 -4.53
N MET A 113 -4.66 -28.00 -3.37
CA MET A 113 -5.49 -29.10 -2.90
C MET A 113 -6.65 -29.35 -3.86
N ARG A 114 -7.38 -28.30 -4.27
CA ARG A 114 -8.48 -28.41 -5.24
C ARG A 114 -8.01 -28.94 -6.60
N ALA A 115 -6.77 -28.61 -7.00
CA ALA A 115 -6.16 -29.10 -8.24
C ALA A 115 -5.63 -30.55 -8.14
N GLY A 116 -5.69 -31.18 -6.95
CA GLY A 116 -5.15 -32.52 -6.71
C GLY A 116 -3.61 -32.56 -6.70
N LEU A 117 -2.95 -31.39 -6.61
CA LEU A 117 -1.49 -31.27 -6.53
C LEU A 117 -0.97 -31.43 -5.10
N LEU A 118 -1.86 -31.39 -4.12
CA LEU A 118 -1.59 -31.57 -2.71
C LEU A 118 -2.66 -32.49 -2.12
N ASP A 119 -2.25 -33.49 -1.35
CA ASP A 119 -3.17 -34.40 -0.66
C ASP A 119 -3.88 -33.69 0.52
N SER A 120 -5.01 -34.24 0.94
CA SER A 120 -5.86 -33.63 1.98
C SER A 120 -5.15 -33.49 3.32
N ASP A 121 -4.29 -34.46 3.66
CA ASP A 121 -3.65 -34.53 4.96
C ASP A 121 -2.48 -33.54 5.01
N GLY A 122 -1.71 -33.44 3.93
CA GLY A 122 -0.69 -32.42 3.73
C GLY A 122 -1.28 -31.01 3.69
N ALA A 123 -2.41 -30.81 3.01
CA ALA A 123 -3.11 -29.53 3.00
C ALA A 123 -3.61 -29.11 4.39
N ALA A 124 -4.18 -30.05 5.16
CA ALA A 124 -4.62 -29.79 6.53
C ALA A 124 -3.45 -29.38 7.44
N ALA A 125 -2.31 -30.07 7.35
CA ALA A 125 -1.13 -29.75 8.15
C ALA A 125 -0.57 -28.34 7.84
N GLU A 126 -0.52 -27.95 6.57
CA GLU A 126 -0.06 -26.62 6.15
C GLU A 126 -1.03 -25.51 6.57
N ILE A 127 -2.34 -25.78 6.53
CA ILE A 127 -3.38 -24.86 7.02
C ILE A 127 -3.22 -24.67 8.53
N ASP A 128 -3.13 -25.75 9.30
CA ASP A 128 -2.98 -25.72 10.76
C ASP A 128 -1.71 -24.95 11.18
N LEU A 129 -0.59 -25.20 10.50
CA LEU A 129 0.66 -24.49 10.78
C LEU A 129 0.53 -22.99 10.48
N THR A 130 -0.07 -22.65 9.34
CA THR A 130 -0.24 -21.26 8.92
C THR A 130 -1.21 -20.51 9.84
N GLU A 131 -2.26 -21.18 10.32
CA GLU A 131 -3.20 -20.63 11.30
C GLU A 131 -2.52 -20.30 12.62
N ARG A 132 -1.69 -21.20 13.15
CA ARG A 132 -0.88 -20.94 14.36
C ARG A 132 0.03 -19.74 14.19
N GLN A 133 0.72 -19.65 13.04
CA GLN A 133 1.59 -18.51 12.73
C GLN A 133 0.80 -17.19 12.67
N LEU A 134 -0.41 -17.20 12.11
CA LEU A 134 -1.30 -16.03 12.10
C LEU A 134 -1.69 -15.61 13.52
N HIS A 135 -2.06 -16.56 14.38
CA HIS A 135 -2.35 -16.29 15.79
C HIS A 135 -1.16 -15.66 16.52
N ASP A 136 0.04 -16.20 16.34
CA ASP A 136 1.26 -15.66 16.94
C ASP A 136 1.54 -14.21 16.52
N ILE A 137 1.31 -13.87 15.24
CA ILE A 137 1.47 -12.51 14.73
C ILE A 137 0.43 -11.58 15.37
N ILE A 138 -0.82 -12.05 15.52
CA ILE A 138 -1.90 -11.28 16.14
C ILE A 138 -1.64 -11.04 17.63
N GLU A 139 -1.10 -12.00 18.36
CA GLU A 139 -0.71 -11.80 19.77
C GLU A 139 0.38 -10.73 19.90
N LYS A 140 1.37 -10.75 19.00
CA LYS A 140 2.47 -9.79 18.97
C LYS A 140 2.02 -8.39 18.50
N LEU A 141 0.91 -8.26 17.78
CA LEU A 141 0.38 -6.97 17.32
C LEU A 141 0.08 -6.00 18.47
N ARG A 142 -0.35 -6.50 19.63
CA ARG A 142 -0.59 -5.66 20.82
C ARG A 142 0.65 -4.90 21.26
N ALA A 143 1.84 -5.45 21.03
CA ALA A 143 3.11 -4.80 21.35
C ALA A 143 3.46 -3.65 20.39
N PHE A 144 2.77 -3.51 19.26
CA PHE A 144 2.99 -2.44 18.28
C PHE A 144 1.84 -1.44 18.20
N ALA A 145 0.68 -1.77 18.80
CA ALA A 145 -0.50 -0.92 18.77
C ALA A 145 -0.29 0.37 19.59
N GLY A 146 -0.31 1.52 18.92
CA GLY A 146 -0.14 2.84 19.56
C GLY A 146 1.30 3.22 19.90
N ILE A 147 2.30 2.41 19.52
CA ILE A 147 3.71 2.77 19.68
C ILE A 147 4.18 3.50 18.44
N GLU A 148 4.61 4.75 18.65
CA GLU A 148 5.27 5.58 17.65
C GLU A 148 6.78 5.36 17.79
N ALA A 149 7.42 4.92 16.70
CA ALA A 149 8.88 4.73 16.65
C ALA A 149 9.63 6.04 16.37
#